data_AF-A0A974XVN7-F1
#
_entry.id   AF-A0A974XVN7-F1
#
_cell.length_a   1.000
_cell.length_b   1.000
_cell.length_c   1.000
_cell.angle_alpha   90.00
_cell.angle_beta   90.00
_cell.angle_gamma   90.00
#
_symmetry.space_group_name_H-M   'P 1'
#
loop_
_entity.id
_entity.type
_entity.pdbx_description
1 polymer ?
#
loop_
_entity_poly.entity_id
_entity_poly.type
_entity_poly.pdbx_seq_one_letter_code
_entity_poly.pdbx_strand_id
1 'polypeptide(L)'
;MHLDLEARFAELERQQSSMKRKLNAHKALIILLISISAISSAVATVAVKTNRFDHIVARDITVIDSNGIVRARMTSDAPDAVMAGGHVSKRSTKAAGFIIYDEEGIERGGYVTMDEGSNAMLSLDSKYNMQANMIAGPDEVGVSVLNLRGGNQQVETRIDSDGARTSISKSGLVLMQSPELKLLNAETCTRYRKLEAQYPGKNVCRARFTEEACKACLE
;
A
#
# COMPACT_ATOMS: atom_id res chain seq x y z
N MET A 1 35.77 54.23 -65.66
CA MET A 1 35.75 54.40 -64.19
C MET A 1 34.33 54.46 -63.60
N HIS A 2 33.28 54.78 -64.38
CA HIS A 2 31.89 54.84 -63.90
C HIS A 2 31.21 53.46 -63.71
N LEU A 3 31.51 52.50 -64.58
CA LEU A 3 30.93 51.13 -64.57
C LEU A 3 31.36 50.27 -63.35
N ASP A 4 32.54 50.52 -62.79
CA ASP A 4 33.05 49.81 -61.60
C ASP A 4 32.31 50.24 -60.32
N LEU A 5 31.84 51.49 -60.28
CA LEU A 5 31.13 52.03 -59.12
C LEU A 5 29.72 51.44 -59.02
N GLU A 6 28.99 51.34 -60.12
CA GLU A 6 27.62 50.80 -60.16
C GLU A 6 27.58 49.31 -59.80
N ALA A 7 28.57 48.54 -60.27
CA ALA A 7 28.70 47.12 -59.93
C ALA A 7 28.95 46.93 -58.42
N ARG A 8 29.78 47.78 -57.82
CA ARG A 8 30.05 47.77 -56.36
C ARG A 8 28.83 48.18 -55.55
N PHE A 9 28.04 49.15 -56.02
CA PHE A 9 26.78 49.53 -55.38
C PHE A 9 25.75 48.40 -55.42
N ALA A 10 25.56 47.75 -56.56
CA ALA A 10 24.63 46.62 -56.69
C ALA A 10 25.04 45.42 -55.80
N GLU A 11 26.34 45.16 -55.64
CA GLU A 11 26.84 44.11 -54.76
C GLU A 11 26.61 44.46 -53.27
N LEU A 12 26.83 45.72 -52.87
CA LEU A 12 26.52 46.18 -51.52
C LEU A 12 25.04 46.07 -51.19
N GLU A 13 24.13 46.39 -52.12
CA GLU A 13 22.69 46.24 -51.94
C GLU A 13 22.27 44.77 -51.80
N ARG A 14 22.88 43.86 -52.59
CA ARG A 14 22.67 42.41 -52.45
C ARG A 14 23.13 41.90 -51.10
N GLN A 15 24.31 42.32 -50.64
CA GLN A 15 24.82 41.95 -49.32
C GLN A 15 23.95 42.50 -48.18
N GLN A 16 23.46 43.74 -48.32
CA GLN A 16 22.57 44.36 -47.33
C GLN A 16 21.21 43.65 -47.25
N SER A 17 20.63 43.26 -48.39
CA SER A 17 19.36 42.52 -48.42
C SER A 17 19.50 41.11 -47.83
N SER A 18 20.63 40.43 -48.09
CA SER A 18 20.97 39.13 -47.51
C SER A 18 21.16 39.23 -45.99
N MET A 19 21.88 40.25 -45.50
CA MET A 19 22.05 40.49 -44.07
C MET A 19 20.72 40.77 -43.36
N LYS A 20 19.84 41.59 -43.95
CA LYS A 20 18.50 41.85 -43.40
C LYS A 20 17.66 40.57 -43.28
N ARG A 21 17.71 39.68 -44.28
CA ARG A 21 17.01 38.39 -44.23
C ARG A 21 17.55 37.47 -43.13
N LYS A 22 18.88 37.36 -43.02
CA LYS A 22 19.53 36.57 -41.95
C LYS A 22 19.21 37.11 -40.56
N LEU A 23 19.24 38.43 -40.38
CA LEU A 23 18.89 39.08 -39.12
C LEU A 23 17.41 38.85 -38.74
N ASN A 24 16.50 38.94 -39.70
CA ASN A 24 15.08 38.68 -39.46
C ASN A 24 14.82 37.21 -39.12
N ALA A 25 15.52 36.27 -39.77
CA ALA A 25 15.45 34.85 -39.42
C ALA A 25 15.98 34.58 -38.00
N HIS A 26 17.08 35.21 -37.61
CA HIS A 26 17.64 35.10 -36.25
C HIS A 26 16.69 35.68 -35.19
N LYS A 27 16.09 36.85 -35.45
CA LYS A 27 15.07 37.44 -34.57
C LYS A 27 13.85 36.53 -34.42
N ALA A 28 13.36 35.95 -35.51
CA ALA A 28 12.24 35.02 -35.47
C ALA A 28 12.57 33.76 -34.66
N LEU A 29 13.79 33.22 -34.81
CA LEU A 29 14.26 32.07 -34.04
C LEU A 29 14.36 32.39 -32.54
N ILE A 30 14.91 33.55 -32.17
CA ILE A 30 15.00 33.98 -30.78
C ILE A 30 13.60 34.17 -30.17
N ILE A 31 12.68 34.81 -30.90
CA ILE A 31 11.29 34.97 -30.45
C ILE A 31 10.62 33.61 -30.26
N LEU A 32 10.82 32.67 -31.19
CA LEU A 32 10.28 31.32 -31.10
C LEU A 32 10.82 30.58 -29.87
N LEU A 33 12.13 30.65 -29.61
CA LEU A 33 12.76 30.01 -28.45
C LEU A 33 12.29 30.60 -27.13
N ILE A 34 12.12 31.93 -27.04
CA ILE A 34 11.54 32.60 -25.87
C ILE A 34 10.06 32.22 -25.69
N SER A 35 9.32 32.07 -26.79
CA SER A 35 7.91 31.64 -26.74
C SER A 35 7.79 30.22 -26.20
N ILE A 36 8.65 29.31 -26.67
CA ILE A 36 8.70 27.92 -26.20
C ILE A 36 9.07 27.86 -24.71
N SER A 37 10.08 28.61 -24.25
CA SER A 37 10.48 28.61 -22.83
C SER A 37 9.40 29.20 -21.91
N ALA A 38 8.67 30.22 -22.37
CA ALA A 38 7.54 30.80 -21.64
C ALA A 38 6.36 29.81 -21.53
N ILE A 39 6.08 29.05 -22.60
CA ILE A 39 5.03 28.01 -22.59
C ILE A 39 5.44 26.86 -21.65
N SER A 40 6.70 26.40 -21.69
CA SER A 40 7.21 25.35 -20.78
C SER A 40 7.10 25.73 -19.31
N SER A 41 7.27 27.01 -18.99
CA SER A 41 7.15 27.53 -17.62
C SER A 41 5.69 27.59 -17.13
N ALA A 42 4.71 27.66 -18.04
CA ALA A 42 3.29 27.62 -17.70
C ALA A 42 2.77 26.19 -17.44
N VAL A 43 3.48 25.15 -17.89
CA VAL A 43 3.07 23.74 -17.69
C VAL A 43 3.63 23.17 -16.37
N ALA A 44 4.65 23.79 -15.77
CA ALA A 44 5.31 23.26 -14.56
C ALA A 44 4.65 23.66 -13.23
N THR A 45 3.72 24.61 -13.23
CA THR A 45 2.99 25.05 -12.03
C THR A 45 1.54 25.33 -12.36
N VAL A 46 0.80 24.28 -12.72
CA VAL A 46 -0.61 24.23 -12.35
C VAL A 46 -0.63 24.16 -10.83
N ALA A 47 -0.58 25.33 -10.20
CA ALA A 47 -1.01 25.49 -8.83
C ALA A 47 -2.41 24.88 -8.80
N VAL A 48 -2.50 23.66 -8.26
CA VAL A 48 -3.76 22.97 -8.07
C VAL A 48 -4.54 23.89 -7.14
N LYS A 49 -5.42 24.72 -7.73
CA LYS A 49 -6.53 25.32 -7.00
C LYS A 49 -7.12 24.19 -6.17
N THR A 50 -7.49 24.49 -4.93
CA THR A 50 -8.20 23.57 -4.04
C THR A 50 -9.45 23.05 -4.76
N ASN A 51 -9.27 22.00 -5.55
CA ASN A 51 -10.30 21.38 -6.34
C ASN A 51 -11.05 20.51 -5.36
N ARG A 52 -12.28 20.93 -5.05
CA ARG A 52 -13.20 20.13 -4.27
C ARG A 52 -13.84 19.14 -5.23
N PHE A 53 -13.61 17.86 -4.98
CA PHE A 53 -14.30 16.77 -5.66
C PHE A 53 -15.35 16.20 -4.71
N ASP A 54 -16.55 15.94 -5.22
CA ASP A 54 -17.57 15.23 -4.44
C ASP A 54 -17.25 13.74 -4.35
N HIS A 55 -16.61 13.17 -5.37
CA HIS A 55 -16.16 11.78 -5.41
C HIS A 55 -14.84 11.65 -6.19
N ILE A 56 -14.03 10.66 -5.80
CA ILE A 56 -12.81 10.28 -6.49
C ILE A 56 -12.92 8.81 -6.84
N VAL A 57 -12.85 8.48 -8.14
CA VAL A 57 -12.78 7.10 -8.63
C VAL A 57 -11.38 6.86 -9.15
N ALA A 58 -10.63 6.01 -8.47
CA ALA A 58 -9.25 5.70 -8.80
C ALA A 58 -8.94 4.23 -8.49
N ARG A 59 -7.96 3.67 -9.19
CA ARG A 59 -7.37 2.37 -8.82
C ARG A 59 -6.35 2.52 -7.69
N ASP A 60 -5.67 3.66 -7.64
CA ASP A 60 -4.64 3.96 -6.65
C ASP A 60 -4.63 5.48 -6.35
N ILE A 61 -4.55 5.81 -5.06
CA ILE A 61 -4.33 7.16 -4.55
C ILE A 61 -3.14 7.06 -3.59
N THR A 62 -2.00 7.59 -4.00
CA THR A 62 -0.76 7.57 -3.22
C THR A 62 -0.44 8.96 -2.67
N VAL A 63 -0.16 9.05 -1.37
CA VAL A 63 0.33 10.26 -0.70
C VAL A 63 1.85 10.15 -0.56
N ILE A 64 2.56 11.17 -1.05
CA ILE A 64 4.02 11.23 -1.07
C ILE A 64 4.46 12.46 -0.28
N ASP A 65 5.51 12.35 0.54
CA ASP A 65 6.09 13.49 1.26
C ASP A 65 7.07 14.31 0.38
N SER A 66 7.66 15.35 0.98
CA SER A 66 8.59 16.25 0.29
C SER A 66 9.87 15.56 -0.21
N ASN A 67 10.21 14.39 0.31
CA ASN A 67 11.39 13.62 -0.05
C ASN A 67 11.08 12.55 -1.11
N GLY A 68 9.85 12.49 -1.60
CA GLY A 68 9.43 11.46 -2.56
C GLY A 68 9.06 10.12 -1.90
N ILE A 69 8.93 10.06 -0.57
CA ILE A 69 8.60 8.83 0.16
C ILE A 69 7.09 8.68 0.26
N VAL A 70 6.59 7.48 -0.05
CA VAL A 70 5.17 7.14 0.12
C VAL A 70 4.83 7.11 1.61
N ARG A 71 3.78 7.84 2.02
CA ARG A 71 3.30 7.92 3.40
C ARG A 71 1.96 7.25 3.63
N ALA A 72 1.14 7.18 2.58
CA ALA A 72 -0.12 6.46 2.60
C ALA A 72 -0.50 6.05 1.18
N ARG A 73 -1.27 4.97 1.06
CA ARG A 73 -1.81 4.49 -0.22
C ARG A 73 -3.21 3.95 -0.03
N MET A 74 -4.16 4.40 -0.84
CA MET A 74 -5.47 3.78 -1.02
C MET A 74 -5.47 3.06 -2.36
N THR A 75 -5.66 1.75 -2.39
CA THR A 75 -5.45 0.96 -3.60
C THR A 75 -6.41 -0.21 -3.73
N SER A 76 -6.74 -0.56 -4.98
CA SER A 76 -7.55 -1.74 -5.30
C SER A 76 -6.75 -3.05 -5.29
N ASP A 77 -5.41 -2.96 -5.30
CA ASP A 77 -4.51 -4.12 -5.29
C ASP A 77 -3.23 -3.76 -4.53
N ALA A 78 -3.22 -4.08 -3.24
CA ALA A 78 -2.13 -3.77 -2.34
C ALA A 78 -0.82 -4.46 -2.81
N PRO A 79 0.28 -3.71 -2.95
CA PRO A 79 1.58 -4.31 -3.29
C PRO A 79 2.07 -5.21 -2.16
N ASP A 80 3.13 -5.99 -2.34
CA ASP A 80 3.77 -6.71 -1.22
C ASP A 80 4.34 -5.75 -0.15
N ALA A 81 4.42 -6.21 1.11
CA ALA A 81 4.78 -5.35 2.23
C ALA A 81 6.30 -5.19 2.30
N VAL A 82 6.78 -3.96 2.25
CA VAL A 82 8.20 -3.66 2.45
C VAL A 82 8.46 -3.45 3.94
N MET A 83 9.34 -4.26 4.48
CA MET A 83 9.76 -4.29 5.88
C MET A 83 11.19 -3.73 6.03
N ALA A 84 11.62 -3.50 7.27
CA ALA A 84 12.97 -3.02 7.57
C ALA A 84 14.07 -3.90 6.93
N GLY A 85 15.12 -3.24 6.45
CA GLY A 85 16.23 -3.88 5.75
C GLY A 85 15.90 -4.27 4.30
N GLY A 86 14.80 -3.76 3.74
CA GLY A 86 14.39 -4.05 2.36
C GLY A 86 13.77 -5.44 2.17
N HIS A 87 13.39 -6.11 3.26
CA HIS A 87 12.71 -7.39 3.18
C HIS A 87 11.29 -7.21 2.65
N VAL A 88 10.91 -7.97 1.63
CA VAL A 88 9.56 -7.94 1.06
C VAL A 88 8.79 -9.15 1.56
N SER A 89 7.74 -8.90 2.34
CA SER A 89 6.80 -9.93 2.79
C SER A 89 5.68 -10.06 1.75
N LYS A 90 5.64 -11.23 1.10
CA LYS A 90 4.58 -11.53 0.12
C LYS A 90 3.23 -11.58 0.80
N ARG A 91 2.24 -10.90 0.23
CA ARG A 91 0.85 -11.04 0.69
C ARG A 91 0.34 -12.43 0.33
N SER A 92 -0.29 -13.10 1.28
CA SER A 92 -0.87 -14.43 1.07
C SER A 92 -2.11 -14.40 0.18
N THR A 93 -2.77 -13.25 0.11
CA THR A 93 -3.97 -13.00 -0.69
C THR A 93 -3.97 -11.55 -1.17
N LYS A 94 -4.70 -11.27 -2.25
CA LYS A 94 -4.94 -9.90 -2.71
C LYS A 94 -5.75 -9.14 -1.68
N ALA A 95 -5.44 -7.86 -1.56
CA ALA A 95 -6.12 -6.98 -0.62
C ALA A 95 -6.34 -5.60 -1.24
N ALA A 96 -7.48 -4.99 -0.94
CA ALA A 96 -7.80 -3.61 -1.29
C ALA A 96 -8.03 -2.80 -0.03
N GLY A 97 -7.68 -1.51 -0.04
CA GLY A 97 -7.91 -0.63 1.10
C GLY A 97 -6.85 0.44 1.26
N PHE A 98 -6.60 0.82 2.51
CA PHE A 98 -5.73 1.92 2.89
C PHE A 98 -4.53 1.41 3.69
N ILE A 99 -3.32 1.77 3.28
CA ILE A 99 -2.05 1.36 3.90
C ILE A 99 -1.29 2.62 4.32
N ILE A 100 -0.66 2.57 5.48
CA ILE A 100 0.16 3.66 6.02
C ILE A 100 1.63 3.26 6.06
N TYR A 101 2.51 4.23 5.84
CA TYR A 101 3.96 4.03 5.77
C TYR A 101 4.70 5.05 6.64
N ASP A 102 5.89 4.66 7.14
CA ASP A 102 6.77 5.53 7.90
C ASP A 102 7.70 6.39 7.01
N GLU A 103 8.63 7.12 7.62
CA GLU A 103 9.60 8.01 6.97
C GLU A 103 10.61 7.31 6.07
N GLU A 104 10.74 6.00 6.21
CA GLU A 104 11.60 5.16 5.37
C GLU A 104 10.78 4.49 4.24
N GLY A 105 9.46 4.73 4.19
CA GLY A 105 8.55 4.06 3.25
C GLY A 105 8.21 2.63 3.66
N ILE A 106 8.41 2.26 4.93
CA ILE A 106 8.11 0.93 5.46
C ILE A 106 6.64 0.89 5.89
N GLU A 107 5.94 -0.18 5.53
CA GLU A 107 4.53 -0.37 5.88
C GLU A 107 4.34 -0.46 7.41
N ARG A 108 3.39 0.33 7.95
CA ARG A 108 3.07 0.41 9.38
C ARG A 108 1.66 -0.11 9.72
N GLY A 109 1.03 -0.77 8.77
CA GLY A 109 -0.30 -1.33 8.87
C GLY A 109 -1.28 -0.66 7.91
N GLY A 110 -2.57 -0.91 8.12
CA GLY A 110 -3.62 -0.43 7.23
C GLY A 110 -5.00 -0.94 7.58
N TYR A 111 -6.00 -0.43 6.87
CA TYR A 111 -7.37 -0.91 6.86
C TYR A 111 -7.68 -1.52 5.49
N VAL A 112 -7.82 -2.84 5.42
CA VAL A 112 -7.91 -3.57 4.16
C VAL A 112 -9.01 -4.62 4.17
N THR A 113 -9.54 -4.94 3.00
CA THR A 113 -10.37 -6.12 2.75
C THR A 113 -9.59 -7.11 1.89
N MET A 114 -9.67 -8.40 2.23
CA MET A 114 -8.99 -9.47 1.51
C MET A 114 -9.92 -10.14 0.50
N ASP A 115 -9.40 -10.50 -0.67
CA ASP A 115 -10.17 -11.21 -1.70
C ASP A 115 -10.51 -12.63 -1.24
N GLU A 116 -9.57 -13.32 -0.59
CA GLU A 116 -9.80 -14.65 -0.02
C GLU A 116 -10.30 -14.55 1.43
N GLY A 117 -11.41 -15.24 1.70
CA GLY A 117 -12.06 -15.24 3.01
C GLY A 117 -12.82 -13.96 3.34
N SER A 118 -12.82 -12.94 2.46
CA SER A 118 -13.64 -11.72 2.54
C SER A 118 -13.57 -11.01 3.90
N ASN A 119 -12.42 -11.09 4.58
CA ASN A 119 -12.21 -10.47 5.86
C ASN A 119 -11.91 -8.98 5.71
N ALA A 120 -12.47 -8.16 6.60
CA ALA A 120 -11.99 -6.80 6.83
C ALA A 120 -10.98 -6.81 7.98
N MET A 121 -9.85 -6.14 7.80
CA MET A 121 -8.76 -6.10 8.77
C MET A 121 -8.26 -4.68 8.99
N LEU A 122 -8.08 -4.31 10.25
CA LEU A 122 -7.20 -3.20 10.65
C LEU A 122 -5.92 -3.80 11.22
N SER A 123 -4.75 -3.42 10.73
CA SER A 123 -3.46 -3.83 11.28
C SER A 123 -2.63 -2.64 11.74
N LEU A 124 -1.80 -2.88 12.76
CA LEU A 124 -0.75 -1.99 13.20
C LEU A 124 0.55 -2.78 13.26
N ASP A 125 1.55 -2.30 12.53
CA ASP A 125 2.79 -3.01 12.32
C ASP A 125 3.97 -2.25 12.93
N SER A 126 4.91 -3.01 13.49
CA SER A 126 6.28 -2.54 13.66
C SER A 126 6.98 -2.57 12.30
N LYS A 127 8.20 -2.03 12.22
CA LYS A 127 9.02 -2.16 11.00
C LYS A 127 9.38 -3.61 10.64
N TYR A 128 9.14 -4.58 11.55
CA TYR A 128 9.61 -5.95 11.44
C TYR A 128 8.50 -7.01 11.40
N ASN A 129 7.34 -6.71 12.01
CA ASN A 129 6.20 -7.62 12.08
C ASN A 129 4.94 -6.90 12.56
N MET A 130 3.78 -7.51 12.30
CA MET A 130 2.48 -7.07 12.80
C MET A 130 2.40 -7.18 14.32
N GLN A 131 2.04 -6.07 14.98
CA GLN A 131 1.96 -5.93 16.43
C GLN A 131 0.53 -6.03 16.94
N ALA A 132 -0.43 -5.53 16.16
CA ALA A 132 -1.84 -5.66 16.49
C ALA A 132 -2.67 -5.83 15.23
N ASN A 133 -3.80 -6.53 15.35
CA ASN A 133 -4.84 -6.46 14.34
C ASN A 133 -6.24 -6.63 14.92
N MET A 134 -7.21 -6.10 14.18
CA MET A 134 -8.62 -6.38 14.36
C MET A 134 -9.15 -6.99 13.06
N ILE A 135 -9.93 -8.06 13.16
CA ILE A 135 -10.45 -8.80 12.01
C ILE A 135 -11.96 -8.99 12.19
N ALA A 136 -12.72 -8.65 11.16
CA ALA A 136 -14.12 -8.99 11.01
C ALA A 136 -14.27 -9.99 9.85
N GLY A 137 -14.84 -11.15 10.14
CA GLY A 137 -15.15 -12.16 9.15
C GLY A 137 -16.48 -11.90 8.43
N PRO A 138 -16.67 -12.48 7.23
CA PRO A 138 -17.86 -12.26 6.41
C PRO A 138 -19.08 -13.09 6.85
N ASP A 139 -18.90 -14.05 7.78
CA ASP A 139 -19.92 -15.00 8.19
C ASP A 139 -21.16 -14.30 8.77
N GLU A 140 -22.36 -14.83 8.50
CA GLU A 140 -23.63 -14.25 8.98
C GLU A 140 -23.70 -14.18 10.52
N VAL A 141 -23.13 -15.17 11.20
CA VAL A 141 -23.05 -15.23 12.67
C VAL A 141 -22.02 -14.23 13.22
N GLY A 142 -21.14 -13.73 12.36
CA GLY A 142 -20.06 -12.80 12.67
C GLY A 142 -18.86 -13.50 13.32
N VAL A 143 -17.67 -13.22 12.80
CA VAL A 143 -16.41 -13.51 13.48
C VAL A 143 -15.74 -12.18 13.79
N SER A 144 -15.35 -11.97 15.04
CA SER A 144 -14.64 -10.77 15.47
C SER A 144 -13.39 -11.15 16.26
N VAL A 145 -12.28 -10.51 15.93
CA VAL A 145 -10.97 -10.79 16.53
C VAL A 145 -10.25 -9.49 16.82
N LEU A 146 -9.60 -9.42 17.98
CA LEU A 146 -8.59 -8.44 18.32
C LEU A 146 -7.34 -9.21 18.77
N ASN A 147 -6.21 -8.99 18.12
CA ASN A 147 -4.91 -9.51 18.53
C ASN A 147 -3.95 -8.41 18.91
N LEU A 148 -3.19 -8.66 19.96
CA LEU A 148 -2.02 -7.91 20.38
C LEU A 148 -0.85 -8.89 20.50
N ARG A 149 0.30 -8.54 19.93
CA ARG A 149 1.50 -9.39 19.86
C ARG A 149 2.69 -8.64 20.44
N GLY A 150 3.58 -9.38 21.10
CA GLY A 150 4.83 -8.84 21.65
C GLY A 150 5.85 -9.95 21.85
N GLY A 151 6.90 -9.96 21.02
CA GLY A 151 7.89 -11.03 21.03
C GLY A 151 7.24 -12.38 20.72
N ASN A 152 7.40 -13.35 21.61
CA ASN A 152 6.75 -14.66 21.50
C ASN A 152 5.41 -14.74 22.27
N GLN A 153 4.86 -13.63 22.73
CA GLN A 153 3.61 -13.57 23.48
C GLN A 153 2.51 -12.92 22.65
N GLN A 154 1.27 -13.34 22.91
CA GLN A 154 0.09 -12.83 22.23
C GLN A 154 -1.09 -12.81 23.20
N VAL A 155 -1.91 -11.78 23.09
CA VAL A 155 -3.24 -11.72 23.68
C VAL A 155 -4.22 -11.62 22.54
N GLU A 156 -5.21 -12.51 22.52
CA GLU A 156 -6.30 -12.47 21.56
C GLU A 156 -7.64 -12.38 22.28
N THR A 157 -8.51 -11.49 21.85
CA THR A 157 -9.94 -11.54 22.16
C THR A 157 -10.71 -11.89 20.90
N ARG A 158 -11.66 -12.82 21.03
CA ARG A 158 -12.31 -13.45 19.91
C ARG A 158 -13.75 -13.79 20.21
N ILE A 159 -14.61 -13.61 19.22
CA ILE A 159 -16.00 -14.06 19.23
C ILE A 159 -16.22 -14.78 17.90
N ASP A 160 -16.63 -16.04 17.97
CA ASP A 160 -17.01 -16.89 16.84
C ASP A 160 -18.04 -17.93 17.29
N SER A 161 -18.34 -18.91 16.44
CA SER A 161 -19.33 -19.96 16.70
C SER A 161 -18.98 -20.91 17.86
N ASP A 162 -17.73 -20.92 18.34
CA ASP A 162 -17.34 -21.66 19.55
C ASP A 162 -17.55 -20.84 20.84
N GLY A 163 -17.75 -19.52 20.72
CA GLY A 163 -18.04 -18.62 21.82
C GLY A 163 -17.00 -17.51 22.02
N ALA A 164 -17.38 -16.54 22.85
CA ALA A 164 -16.53 -15.40 23.21
C ALA A 164 -15.42 -15.83 24.18
N ARG A 165 -14.17 -15.40 23.90
CA ARG A 165 -12.99 -15.73 24.72
C ARG A 165 -11.87 -14.71 24.58
N THR A 166 -11.07 -14.60 25.63
CA THR A 166 -9.74 -14.00 25.60
C THR A 166 -8.70 -15.08 25.89
N SER A 167 -7.68 -15.18 25.04
CA SER A 167 -6.60 -16.16 25.16
C SER A 167 -5.25 -15.46 25.28
N ILE A 168 -4.40 -15.95 26.18
CA ILE A 168 -3.00 -15.55 26.30
C ILE A 168 -2.15 -16.72 25.81
N SER A 169 -1.27 -16.44 24.86
CA SER A 169 -0.41 -17.45 24.23
C SER A 169 1.05 -17.09 24.37
N LYS A 170 1.91 -18.10 24.46
CA LYS A 170 3.37 -17.96 24.43
C LYS A 170 3.99 -19.02 23.53
N SER A 171 4.92 -18.62 22.67
CA SER A 171 5.59 -19.49 21.69
C SER A 171 4.59 -20.29 20.85
N GLY A 172 3.45 -19.68 20.50
CA GLY A 172 2.42 -20.29 19.66
C GLY A 172 1.48 -21.26 20.37
N LEU A 173 1.51 -21.36 21.71
CA LEU A 173 0.62 -22.22 22.48
C LEU A 173 -0.23 -21.39 23.45
N VAL A 174 -1.52 -21.71 23.56
CA VAL A 174 -2.43 -21.10 24.53
C VAL A 174 -2.02 -21.53 25.95
N LEU A 175 -1.71 -20.56 26.80
CA LEU A 175 -1.40 -20.76 28.22
C LEU A 175 -2.63 -20.56 29.11
N MET A 176 -3.51 -19.65 28.71
CA MET A 176 -4.71 -19.30 29.46
C MET A 176 -5.82 -18.89 28.49
N GLN A 177 -7.05 -19.25 28.81
CA GLN A 177 -8.24 -18.84 28.09
C GLN A 177 -9.38 -18.49 29.07
N SER A 178 -10.10 -17.39 28.83
CA SER A 178 -11.20 -16.92 29.68
C SER A 178 -12.37 -16.36 28.85
N PRO A 179 -13.61 -16.87 29.00
CA PRO A 179 -13.90 -18.17 29.61
C PRO A 179 -13.19 -19.29 28.87
N GLU A 180 -12.83 -20.34 29.58
CA GLU A 180 -12.30 -21.54 28.96
C GLU A 180 -13.40 -22.25 28.17
N LEU A 181 -13.13 -22.55 26.89
CA LEU A 181 -14.00 -23.37 26.08
C LEU A 181 -13.71 -24.85 26.35
N LYS A 182 -14.61 -25.53 27.06
CA LYS A 182 -14.43 -26.97 27.36
C LYS A 182 -14.80 -27.88 26.19
N LEU A 183 -15.69 -27.42 25.33
CA LEU A 183 -16.19 -28.16 24.18
C LEU A 183 -16.20 -27.22 22.98
N LEU A 184 -15.70 -27.73 21.85
CA LEU A 184 -15.74 -27.04 20.56
C LEU A 184 -16.90 -27.59 19.74
N ASN A 185 -17.44 -26.77 18.84
CA ASN A 185 -18.50 -27.23 17.96
C ASN A 185 -17.96 -28.29 16.97
N ALA A 186 -18.87 -29.12 16.44
CA ALA A 186 -18.50 -30.26 15.59
C ALA A 186 -17.78 -29.86 14.30
N GLU A 187 -18.14 -28.71 13.73
CA GLU A 187 -17.50 -28.18 12.51
C GLU A 187 -16.06 -27.76 12.79
N THR A 188 -15.83 -27.01 13.88
CA THR A 188 -14.51 -26.65 14.38
C THR A 188 -13.67 -27.91 14.60
N CYS A 189 -14.21 -28.94 15.25
CA CYS A 189 -13.46 -30.18 15.43
C CYS A 189 -13.09 -30.87 14.13
N THR A 190 -14.02 -30.96 13.19
CA THR A 190 -13.75 -31.53 11.87
C THR A 190 -12.64 -30.76 11.14
N ARG A 191 -12.70 -29.42 11.19
CA ARG A 191 -11.66 -28.55 10.61
C ARG A 191 -10.30 -28.77 11.25
N TYR A 192 -10.22 -28.79 12.57
CA TYR A 192 -8.94 -28.94 13.28
C TYR A 192 -8.33 -30.33 13.13
N ARG A 193 -9.13 -31.40 13.08
CA ARG A 193 -8.63 -32.75 12.74
C ARG A 193 -7.96 -32.76 11.36
N LYS A 194 -8.59 -32.12 10.36
CA LYS A 194 -8.02 -32.00 9.00
C LYS A 194 -6.71 -31.19 9.01
N LEU A 195 -6.66 -30.10 9.76
CA LEU A 195 -5.46 -29.27 9.88
C LEU A 195 -4.30 -29.99 10.57
N GLU A 196 -4.55 -30.71 11.66
CA GLU A 196 -3.52 -31.50 12.35
C GLU A 196 -2.98 -32.61 11.45
N ALA A 197 -3.85 -33.25 10.65
CA ALA A 197 -3.41 -34.24 9.65
C ALA A 197 -2.57 -33.62 8.52
N GLN A 198 -2.90 -32.39 8.10
CA GLN A 198 -2.15 -31.66 7.08
C GLN A 198 -0.80 -31.14 7.60
N TYR A 199 -0.72 -30.83 8.89
CA TYR A 199 0.44 -30.19 9.52
C TYR A 199 0.88 -30.95 10.80
N PRO A 200 1.35 -32.20 10.66
CA PRO A 200 1.65 -33.05 11.81
C PRO A 200 2.72 -32.41 12.72
N GLY A 201 2.46 -32.44 14.03
CA GLY A 201 3.36 -31.92 15.07
C GLY A 201 3.37 -30.39 15.21
N LYS A 202 2.54 -29.66 14.46
CA LYS A 202 2.43 -28.20 14.58
C LYS A 202 1.50 -27.74 15.70
N ASN A 203 0.75 -28.66 16.32
CA ASN A 203 -0.19 -28.37 17.41
C ASN A 203 -1.14 -27.22 17.06
N VAL A 204 -1.70 -27.28 15.85
CA VAL A 204 -2.55 -26.23 15.27
C VAL A 204 -3.75 -25.95 16.17
N CYS A 205 -4.34 -26.98 16.79
CA CYS A 205 -5.43 -26.82 17.74
C CYS A 205 -4.97 -26.09 19.01
N ARG A 206 -3.84 -26.50 19.61
CA ARG A 206 -3.32 -25.89 20.86
C ARG A 206 -2.79 -24.47 20.66
N ALA A 207 -2.56 -24.06 19.42
CA ALA A 207 -2.32 -22.67 19.08
C ALA A 207 -3.57 -21.80 19.22
N ARG A 208 -4.76 -22.40 19.32
CA ARG A 208 -6.05 -21.71 19.37
C ARG A 208 -6.91 -21.98 20.60
N PHE A 209 -6.81 -23.16 21.17
CA PHE A 209 -7.62 -23.60 22.30
C PHE A 209 -6.77 -24.23 23.39
N THR A 210 -7.35 -24.45 24.57
CA THR A 210 -6.69 -25.14 25.68
C THR A 210 -6.43 -26.62 25.34
N GLU A 211 -5.53 -27.26 26.08
CA GLU A 211 -5.19 -28.66 25.86
C GLU A 211 -6.42 -29.56 26.06
N GLU A 212 -7.22 -29.26 27.08
CA GLU A 212 -8.46 -29.93 27.43
C GLU A 212 -9.47 -29.88 26.28
N ALA A 213 -9.67 -28.69 25.69
CA ALA A 213 -10.56 -28.49 24.56
C ALA A 213 -10.11 -29.27 23.33
N CYS A 214 -8.80 -29.22 23.04
CA CYS A 214 -8.22 -29.93 21.91
C CYS A 214 -8.29 -31.45 22.07
N LYS A 215 -8.04 -31.95 23.28
CA LYS A 215 -8.15 -33.37 23.59
C LYS A 215 -9.56 -33.89 23.35
N ALA A 216 -10.58 -33.21 23.88
CA ALA A 216 -11.99 -33.56 23.69
C ALA A 216 -12.45 -33.53 22.21
N CYS A 217 -11.69 -32.85 21.36
CA CYS A 217 -12.02 -32.59 19.97
C CYS A 217 -11.26 -33.49 19.00
N LEU A 218 -10.02 -33.86 19.31
CA LEU A 218 -9.12 -34.63 18.44
C LEU A 218 -9.12 -36.13 18.76
N GLU A 219 -9.42 -36.51 20.00
CA GLU A 219 -9.65 -37.90 20.44
C GLU A 219 -11.12 -38.30 20.23
#